data_AF-A0A397G7F6-F1
#
_entry.id   AF-A0A397G7F6-F1
#
_cell.length_a   1.000
_cell.length_b   1.000
_cell.length_c   1.000
_cell.angle_alpha   90.00
_cell.angle_beta   90.00
_cell.angle_gamma   90.00
#
_symmetry.space_group_name_H-M   'P 1'
#
loop_
_entity.id
_entity.type
_entity.pdbx_description
1 polymer ?
#
loop_
_entity_poly.entity_id
_entity_poly.type
_entity_poly.pdbx_seq_one_letter_code
_entity_poly.pdbx_strand_id
1 'polypeptide(L)'
;MIRKAENTTSGSIGFKLTAFKVFKKSTESYINYSRDYCRKLTTDNIASSFSHFFEAEISVKLRQSIIECFIKDIESLIEVMKNEEMRLYGASLLFVYEGDPDILMDSINKEKQRNHNILLQKGEDIELDEDDEEDDDDDEEAEKDLKSYDLKVIDFAHSFFQENIGKDENTLFGLNNLLKILRTFVKI
;
A
#
# COMPACT_ATOMS: atom_id res chain seq x y z
N MET A 1 -25.77 -7.87 -1.24
CA MET A 1 -24.48 -7.58 -0.59
C MET A 1 -24.61 -7.28 0.90
N ILE A 2 -25.73 -6.71 1.37
CA ILE A 2 -26.00 -6.37 2.78
C ILE A 2 -25.72 -7.54 3.76
N ARG A 3 -26.37 -8.71 3.58
CA ARG A 3 -26.11 -9.89 4.43
C ARG A 3 -24.64 -10.34 4.47
N LYS A 4 -23.86 -10.13 3.40
CA LYS A 4 -22.42 -10.47 3.40
C LYS A 4 -21.62 -9.44 4.21
N ALA A 5 -22.02 -8.17 4.16
CA ALA A 5 -21.41 -7.12 4.96
C ALA A 5 -21.72 -7.31 6.44
N GLU A 6 -22.97 -7.60 6.81
CA GLU A 6 -23.40 -7.84 8.20
C GLU A 6 -22.69 -9.03 8.87
N ASN A 7 -22.37 -10.07 8.10
CA ASN A 7 -21.71 -11.28 8.60
C ASN A 7 -20.18 -11.20 8.54
N THR A 8 -19.59 -10.04 8.22
CA THR A 8 -18.14 -9.85 8.18
C THR A 8 -17.77 -8.50 8.78
N THR A 9 -16.47 -8.25 8.95
CA THR A 9 -15.97 -6.95 9.42
C THR A 9 -16.30 -5.78 8.48
N SER A 10 -16.66 -6.03 7.22
CA SER A 10 -17.08 -4.96 6.30
C SER A 10 -18.26 -4.16 6.83
N GLY A 11 -19.22 -4.79 7.52
CA GLY A 11 -20.38 -4.10 8.09
C GLY A 11 -20.06 -3.29 9.35
N SER A 12 -19.08 -3.72 10.17
CA SER A 12 -18.78 -3.09 11.45
C SER A 12 -17.67 -2.04 11.38
N ILE A 13 -16.65 -2.25 10.55
CA ILE A 13 -15.46 -1.38 10.47
C ILE A 13 -15.17 -0.87 9.06
N GLY A 14 -16.02 -1.18 8.07
CA GLY A 14 -15.93 -0.64 6.71
C GLY A 14 -14.95 -1.34 5.78
N PHE A 15 -14.24 -2.37 6.25
CA PHE A 15 -13.41 -3.23 5.39
C PHE A 15 -13.33 -4.65 5.94
N LYS A 16 -12.85 -5.58 5.11
CA LYS A 16 -12.48 -6.94 5.53
C LYS A 16 -11.19 -7.36 4.85
N LEU A 17 -10.45 -8.28 5.46
CA LEU A 17 -9.39 -8.98 4.75
C LEU A 17 -10.02 -9.99 3.77
N THR A 18 -9.47 -10.06 2.56
CA THR A 18 -9.95 -11.00 1.53
C THR A 18 -9.12 -12.27 1.54
N ALA A 19 -7.81 -12.16 1.33
CA ALA A 19 -6.82 -13.23 1.43
C ALA A 19 -5.45 -12.56 1.44
N PHE A 20 -4.43 -13.22 1.97
CA PHE A 20 -3.06 -12.72 1.89
C PHE A 20 -2.05 -13.86 1.95
N LYS A 21 -0.82 -13.56 1.53
CA LYS A 21 0.32 -14.48 1.60
C LYS A 21 1.51 -13.75 2.19
N VAL A 22 2.37 -14.48 2.90
CA VAL A 22 3.55 -13.91 3.55
C VAL A 22 4.74 -14.78 3.18
N PHE A 23 5.77 -14.17 2.61
CA PHE A 23 7.01 -14.86 2.25
C PHE A 23 7.85 -15.16 3.50
N LYS A 24 8.47 -16.34 3.54
CA LYS A 24 9.39 -16.78 4.58
C LYS A 24 10.73 -17.14 3.94
N LYS A 25 11.72 -16.26 4.11
CA LYS A 25 13.07 -16.38 3.54
C LYS A 25 13.75 -17.68 3.95
N SER A 26 13.63 -18.08 5.22
CA SER A 26 14.22 -19.28 5.80
C SER A 26 13.78 -20.58 5.12
N THR A 27 12.60 -20.58 4.50
CA THR A 27 12.02 -21.75 3.81
C THR A 27 11.79 -21.53 2.32
N GLU A 28 12.11 -20.32 1.82
CA GLU A 28 11.81 -19.86 0.47
C GLU A 28 10.36 -20.17 0.01
N SER A 29 9.40 -19.94 0.91
CA SER A 29 8.00 -20.32 0.69
C SER A 29 7.00 -19.28 1.18
N TYR A 30 5.72 -19.50 0.89
CA TYR A 30 4.63 -18.62 1.32
C TYR A 30 3.71 -19.30 2.32
N ILE A 31 3.42 -18.61 3.43
CA ILE A 31 2.26 -18.92 4.26
C ILE A 31 1.02 -18.31 3.60
N ASN A 32 -0.02 -19.12 3.39
CA ASN A 32 -1.23 -18.71 2.69
C ASN A 32 -2.40 -18.56 3.67
N TYR A 33 -3.02 -17.38 3.69
CA TYR A 33 -4.23 -17.09 4.44
C TYR A 33 -5.40 -16.97 3.47
N SER A 34 -6.27 -17.99 3.45
CA SER A 34 -7.32 -18.16 2.45
C SER A 34 -8.51 -17.23 2.67
N ARG A 35 -9.38 -17.11 1.65
CA ARG A 35 -10.66 -16.38 1.79
C ARG A 35 -11.54 -16.92 2.90
N ASP A 36 -11.56 -18.24 3.10
CA ASP A 36 -12.41 -18.84 4.12
C ASP A 36 -11.89 -18.61 5.53
N TYR A 37 -10.57 -18.47 5.69
CA TYR A 37 -9.98 -17.98 6.92
C TYR A 37 -10.40 -16.52 7.17
N CYS A 38 -10.16 -15.63 6.20
CA CYS A 38 -10.42 -14.20 6.38
C CYS A 38 -11.93 -13.86 6.57
N ARG A 39 -12.83 -14.65 5.99
CA ARG A 39 -14.29 -14.50 6.18
C ARG A 39 -14.75 -14.73 7.62
N LYS A 40 -13.98 -15.48 8.43
CA LYS A 40 -14.31 -15.79 9.82
C LYS A 40 -13.76 -14.75 10.81
N LEU A 41 -13.06 -13.73 10.32
CA LEU A 41 -12.50 -12.68 11.16
C LEU A 41 -13.62 -11.80 11.73
N THR A 42 -13.41 -11.36 12.94
CA THR A 42 -14.27 -10.46 13.72
C THR A 42 -13.50 -9.19 14.05
N THR A 43 -14.19 -8.21 14.65
CA THR A 43 -13.55 -6.98 15.13
C THR A 43 -12.46 -7.25 16.16
N ASP A 44 -12.54 -8.36 16.89
CA ASP A 44 -11.62 -8.68 17.99
C ASP A 44 -10.30 -9.29 17.50
N ASN A 45 -10.32 -9.96 16.35
CA ASN A 45 -9.16 -10.70 15.83
C ASN A 45 -8.64 -10.18 14.48
N ILE A 46 -9.31 -9.21 13.85
CA ILE A 46 -8.84 -8.70 12.56
C ILE A 46 -7.47 -8.01 12.70
N ALA A 47 -7.21 -7.30 13.81
CA ALA A 47 -5.93 -6.62 14.01
C ALA A 47 -4.76 -7.62 14.14
N SER A 48 -4.93 -8.69 14.92
CA SER A 48 -3.92 -9.75 15.04
C SER A 48 -3.79 -10.56 13.75
N SER A 49 -4.89 -10.79 13.03
CA SER A 49 -4.81 -11.41 11.70
C SER A 49 -4.06 -10.54 10.70
N PHE A 50 -4.28 -9.22 10.76
CA PHE A 50 -3.58 -8.28 9.89
C PHE A 50 -2.11 -8.12 10.27
N SER A 51 -1.73 -8.27 11.55
CA SER A 51 -0.30 -8.28 11.93
C SER A 51 0.45 -9.45 11.29
N HIS A 52 -0.20 -10.60 11.07
CA HIS A 52 0.42 -11.71 10.34
C HIS A 52 0.89 -11.32 8.94
N PHE A 53 0.20 -10.40 8.26
CA PHE A 53 0.63 -9.91 6.94
C PHE A 53 2.03 -9.30 6.98
N PHE A 54 2.42 -8.67 8.10
CA PHE A 54 3.72 -8.02 8.28
C PHE A 54 4.80 -8.96 8.86
N GLU A 55 4.53 -10.26 9.03
CA GLU A 55 5.47 -11.22 9.64
C GLU A 55 6.52 -11.79 8.68
N ALA A 56 6.85 -11.11 7.57
CA ALA A 56 8.04 -11.46 6.81
C ALA A 56 9.29 -11.40 7.72
N GLU A 57 10.30 -12.19 7.38
CA GLU A 57 11.54 -12.37 8.13
C GLU A 57 12.52 -11.22 7.90
N ILE A 58 12.02 -10.00 8.11
CA ILE A 58 12.75 -8.74 8.02
C ILE A 58 12.91 -8.13 9.41
N SER A 59 13.87 -7.20 9.55
CA SER A 59 14.10 -6.51 10.83
C SER A 59 12.87 -5.70 11.26
N VAL A 60 12.68 -5.53 12.58
CA VAL A 60 11.58 -4.73 13.15
C VAL A 60 11.59 -3.30 12.59
N LYS A 61 12.79 -2.71 12.43
CA LYS A 61 12.95 -1.36 11.88
C LYS A 61 12.45 -1.27 10.45
N LEU A 62 12.83 -2.21 9.58
CA LEU A 62 12.37 -2.23 8.18
C LEU A 62 10.85 -2.43 8.11
N ARG A 63 10.31 -3.35 8.92
CA ARG A 63 8.86 -3.56 9.01
C ARG A 63 8.11 -2.28 9.40
N GLN A 64 8.59 -1.57 10.42
CA GLN A 64 7.99 -0.30 10.84
C GLN A 64 8.04 0.74 9.71
N SER A 65 9.19 0.89 9.04
CA SER A 65 9.31 1.81 7.90
C SER A 65 8.31 1.49 6.78
N ILE A 66 8.13 0.21 6.44
CA ILE A 66 7.15 -0.22 5.43
C ILE A 66 5.71 0.11 5.86
N ILE A 67 5.36 -0.13 7.12
CA ILE A 67 4.03 0.21 7.65
C ILE A 67 3.80 1.73 7.63
N GLU A 68 4.81 2.53 7.99
CA GLU A 68 4.74 3.99 7.90
C GLU A 68 4.52 4.48 6.46
N CYS A 69 5.17 3.84 5.48
CA CYS A 69 4.94 4.16 4.08
C CYS A 69 3.50 3.84 3.64
N PHE A 70 2.95 2.67 4.00
CA PHE A 70 1.55 2.37 3.76
C PHE A 70 0.59 3.35 4.42
N ILE A 71 0.90 3.80 5.65
CA ILE A 71 0.10 4.82 6.35
C ILE A 71 0.05 6.12 5.53
N LYS A 72 1.19 6.60 5.02
CA LYS A 72 1.27 7.82 4.19
C LYS A 72 0.47 7.69 2.89
N ASP A 73 0.54 6.53 2.23
CA ASP A 73 -0.21 6.30 0.99
C ASP A 73 -1.73 6.26 1.24
N ILE A 74 -2.15 5.67 2.36
CA ILE A 74 -3.58 5.67 2.75
C ILE A 74 -4.04 7.06 3.16
N GLU A 75 -3.22 7.85 3.86
CA GLU A 75 -3.53 9.26 4.17
C GLU A 75 -3.70 10.07 2.88
N SER A 76 -2.81 9.89 1.91
CA SER A 76 -2.90 10.53 0.59
C SER A 76 -4.17 10.10 -0.14
N LEU A 77 -4.50 8.81 -0.13
CA LEU A 77 -5.74 8.29 -0.70
C LEU A 77 -6.98 8.89 -0.03
N ILE A 78 -6.98 9.05 1.30
CA ILE A 78 -8.07 9.69 2.02
C ILE A 78 -8.26 11.14 1.56
N GLU A 79 -7.18 11.89 1.34
CA GLU A 79 -7.27 13.25 0.81
C GLU A 79 -7.86 13.28 -0.60
N VAL A 80 -7.46 12.37 -1.49
CA VAL A 80 -8.09 12.23 -2.82
C VAL A 80 -9.59 11.93 -2.66
N MET A 81 -9.96 10.93 -1.85
CA MET A 81 -11.36 10.52 -1.65
C MET A 81 -12.24 11.59 -0.99
N LYS A 82 -11.66 12.58 -0.30
CA LYS A 82 -12.39 13.73 0.25
C LYS A 82 -12.69 14.81 -0.79
N ASN A 83 -11.81 14.95 -1.79
CA ASN A 83 -11.89 16.01 -2.79
C ASN A 83 -12.55 15.53 -4.09
N GLU A 84 -12.55 14.23 -4.34
CA GLU A 84 -13.15 13.63 -5.54
C GLU A 84 -14.55 13.07 -5.26
N GLU A 85 -15.51 13.41 -6.12
CA GLU A 85 -16.87 12.85 -6.05
C GLU A 85 -16.96 11.51 -6.80
N MET A 86 -16.56 10.46 -6.12
CA MET A 86 -16.62 9.08 -6.61
C MET A 86 -17.34 8.13 -5.65
N ARG A 87 -17.67 6.93 -6.11
CA ARG A 87 -18.12 5.79 -5.29
C ARG A 87 -17.32 4.56 -5.62
N LEU A 88 -16.77 3.89 -4.62
CA LEU A 88 -15.95 2.69 -4.77
C LEU A 88 -16.67 1.45 -4.20
N TYR A 89 -17.64 0.91 -4.95
CA TYR A 89 -18.34 -0.30 -4.50
C TYR A 89 -17.56 -1.56 -4.82
N GLY A 90 -17.15 -2.28 -3.77
CA GLY A 90 -16.47 -3.57 -3.91
C GLY A 90 -15.02 -3.46 -4.38
N ALA A 91 -14.45 -2.25 -4.42
CA ALA A 91 -13.04 -2.04 -4.65
C ALA A 91 -12.20 -2.65 -3.51
N SER A 92 -10.93 -2.95 -3.80
CA SER A 92 -9.99 -3.50 -2.84
C SER A 92 -8.73 -2.63 -2.76
N LEU A 93 -8.11 -2.60 -1.59
CA LEU A 93 -6.71 -2.20 -1.45
C LEU A 93 -5.82 -3.44 -1.57
N LEU A 94 -4.86 -3.40 -2.48
CA LEU A 94 -3.83 -4.40 -2.64
C LEU A 94 -2.52 -3.90 -2.03
N PHE A 95 -2.09 -4.57 -0.96
CA PHE A 95 -0.83 -4.34 -0.28
C PHE A 95 0.22 -5.33 -0.77
N VAL A 96 1.40 -4.83 -1.13
CA VAL A 96 2.55 -5.66 -1.49
C VAL A 96 3.80 -5.06 -0.86
N TYR A 97 4.68 -5.88 -0.30
CA TYR A 97 6.00 -5.44 0.14
C TYR A 97 7.01 -6.57 -0.03
N GLU A 98 8.29 -6.20 -0.17
CA GLU A 98 9.38 -7.14 -0.32
C GLU A 98 9.65 -7.86 1.01
N GLY A 99 9.58 -9.19 0.98
CA GLY A 99 9.73 -10.05 2.16
C GLY A 99 11.14 -10.62 2.32
N ASP A 100 11.97 -10.51 1.28
CA ASP A 100 13.39 -10.85 1.32
C ASP A 100 14.19 -9.67 1.90
N PRO A 101 14.89 -9.85 3.04
CA PRO A 101 15.61 -8.75 3.70
C PRO A 101 16.71 -8.13 2.84
N ASP A 102 17.38 -8.92 1.99
CA ASP A 102 18.49 -8.42 1.18
C ASP A 102 17.95 -7.54 0.04
N ILE A 103 16.96 -8.04 -0.69
CA ILE A 103 16.26 -7.32 -1.77
C ILE A 103 15.55 -6.06 -1.23
N LEU A 104 14.96 -6.15 -0.04
CA LEU A 104 14.32 -5.02 0.60
C LEU A 104 15.32 -3.91 0.95
N MET A 105 16.51 -4.25 1.44
CA MET A 105 17.54 -3.24 1.70
C MET A 105 18.04 -2.59 0.40
N ASP A 106 18.26 -3.40 -0.64
CA ASP A 106 18.72 -2.91 -1.94
C ASP A 106 17.71 -1.95 -2.58
N SER A 107 16.41 -2.32 -2.57
CA SER A 107 15.34 -1.44 -3.09
C SER A 107 15.26 -0.11 -2.34
N ILE A 108 15.36 -0.11 -1.00
CA ILE A 108 15.36 1.13 -0.20
C ILE A 108 16.57 2.00 -0.52
N ASN A 109 17.75 1.39 -0.71
CA ASN A 109 18.97 2.13 -1.03
C ASN A 109 18.90 2.76 -2.43
N LYS A 110 18.44 2.00 -3.43
CA LYS A 110 18.20 2.52 -4.77
C LYS A 110 17.18 3.67 -4.77
N GLU A 111 16.08 3.53 -4.02
CA GLU A 111 15.07 4.59 -3.91
C GLU A 111 15.63 5.87 -3.29
N LYS A 112 16.46 5.76 -2.24
CA LYS A 112 17.14 6.92 -1.63
C LYS A 112 18.09 7.61 -2.59
N GLN A 113 18.88 6.85 -3.35
CA GLN A 113 19.80 7.41 -4.34
C GLN A 113 19.03 8.13 -5.44
N ARG A 114 17.97 7.53 -5.97
CA ARG A 114 17.09 8.17 -6.95
C ARG A 114 16.49 9.47 -6.43
N ASN A 115 15.95 9.46 -5.22
CA ASN A 115 15.37 10.66 -4.61
C ASN A 115 16.42 11.75 -4.34
N HIS A 116 17.65 11.36 -3.99
CA HIS A 116 18.76 12.30 -3.83
C HIS A 116 19.13 12.97 -5.15
N ASN A 117 19.26 12.19 -6.24
CA ASN A 117 19.58 12.70 -7.56
C ASN A 117 18.49 13.66 -8.08
N ILE A 118 17.21 13.32 -7.89
CA ILE A 118 16.08 14.22 -8.23
C ILE A 118 16.13 15.52 -7.44
N LEU A 119 16.52 15.48 -6.16
CA LEU A 119 16.61 16.68 -5.33
C LEU A 119 17.77 17.59 -5.75
N LEU A 120 18.92 17.01 -6.15
CA LEU A 120 20.05 17.77 -6.70
C LEU A 120 19.65 18.48 -7.99
N GLN A 121 19.00 17.78 -8.92
CA GLN A 121 18.49 18.37 -10.16
C GLN A 121 17.45 19.47 -9.93
N LYS A 122 16.59 19.34 -8.91
CA LYS A 122 15.62 20.39 -8.53
C LYS A 122 16.24 21.56 -7.75
N GLY A 123 17.47 21.42 -7.26
CA GLY A 123 18.20 22.47 -6.55
C GLY A 123 19.02 23.38 -7.48
N GLU A 124 19.19 22.98 -8.74
CA GLU A 124 19.95 23.68 -9.78
C GLU A 124 19.03 24.40 -10.79
N ASP A 125 18.01 25.12 -10.33
CA ASP A 125 17.39 26.21 -11.11
C ASP A 125 18.34 27.45 -11.11
N ILE A 126 19.57 27.27 -11.59
CA ILE A 126 20.48 28.34 -12.00
C ILE A 126 20.71 28.14 -13.50
N GLU A 127 20.30 29.13 -14.28
CA GLU A 127 20.43 29.23 -15.74
C GLU A 127 21.72 28.60 -16.28
N LEU A 128 21.59 27.58 -17.12
CA LEU A 128 22.60 27.22 -18.10
C LEU A 128 21.96 27.21 -19.48
N ASP A 129 22.45 28.15 -20.29
CA ASP A 129 22.24 28.27 -21.73
C ASP A 129 22.56 26.97 -22.47
N GLU A 130 22.01 26.92 -23.68
CA GLU A 130 22.00 25.89 -24.73
C GLU A 130 23.28 25.04 -24.94
N ASP A 131 23.01 23.83 -25.46
CA ASP A 131 23.91 22.84 -26.07
C ASP A 131 24.64 21.86 -25.13
N ASP A 132 24.01 20.71 -24.89
CA ASP A 132 24.67 19.40 -24.94
C ASP A 132 23.65 18.33 -25.38
N GLU A 133 23.69 17.99 -26.67
CA GLU A 133 23.22 16.68 -27.14
C GLU A 133 24.26 15.64 -26.73
N GLU A 134 23.99 14.89 -25.66
CA GLU A 134 24.59 13.57 -25.47
C GLU A 134 23.49 12.51 -25.60
N ASP A 135 23.51 11.85 -26.76
CA ASP A 135 22.97 10.51 -26.98
C ASP A 135 23.59 9.56 -25.95
N ASP A 136 22.82 9.14 -24.96
CA ASP A 136 23.05 7.85 -24.28
C ASP A 136 21.99 6.87 -24.80
N ASP A 137 22.34 6.23 -25.91
CA ASP A 137 21.84 4.92 -26.31
C ASP A 137 22.24 3.89 -25.24
N ASP A 138 21.52 3.88 -24.11
CA ASP A 138 21.55 2.74 -23.19
C ASP A 138 20.28 1.91 -23.38
N ASP A 139 20.46 0.85 -24.17
CA ASP A 139 19.63 -0.34 -24.30
C ASP A 139 19.58 -1.09 -22.93
N GLU A 140 19.27 -0.39 -21.84
CA GLU A 140 19.00 -1.00 -20.54
C GLU A 140 17.60 -1.60 -20.59
N GLU A 141 17.56 -2.92 -20.68
CA GLU A 141 16.41 -3.78 -20.44
C GLU A 141 15.66 -3.34 -19.16
N ALA A 142 14.74 -2.36 -19.31
CA ALA A 142 14.10 -1.57 -18.26
C ALA A 142 14.31 -2.17 -16.86
N GLU A 143 15.39 -1.76 -16.18
CA GLU A 143 15.80 -2.32 -14.89
C GLU A 143 14.55 -2.34 -14.01
N LYS A 144 13.99 -3.53 -13.72
CA LYS A 144 12.69 -3.64 -13.07
C LYS A 144 12.75 -2.83 -11.79
N ASP A 145 12.03 -1.72 -11.78
CA ASP A 145 12.01 -0.72 -10.71
C ASP A 145 11.74 -1.47 -9.38
N LEU A 146 12.80 -1.70 -8.63
CA LEU A 146 12.81 -2.60 -7.47
C LEU A 146 12.14 -1.87 -6.33
N LYS A 147 10.84 -2.13 -6.14
CA LYS A 147 10.05 -1.45 -5.10
C LYS A 147 10.11 -2.21 -3.78
N SER A 148 10.36 -1.47 -2.71
CA SER A 148 10.30 -1.99 -1.35
C SER A 148 8.86 -2.33 -0.92
N TYR A 149 7.88 -1.57 -1.42
CA TYR A 149 6.45 -1.80 -1.23
C TYR A 149 5.61 -1.16 -2.34
N ASP A 150 4.34 -1.54 -2.44
CA ASP A 150 3.35 -0.87 -3.27
C ASP A 150 1.93 -1.00 -2.67
N LEU A 151 1.16 0.09 -2.77
CA LEU A 151 -0.26 0.13 -2.44
C LEU A 151 -1.05 0.52 -3.69
N LYS A 152 -2.08 -0.27 -4.00
CA LYS A 152 -2.96 -0.03 -5.16
C LYS A 152 -4.42 -0.16 -4.77
N VAL A 153 -5.26 0.72 -5.32
CA VAL A 153 -6.72 0.52 -5.35
C VAL A 153 -7.03 -0.28 -6.62
N ILE A 154 -7.79 -1.37 -6.49
CA ILE A 154 -8.15 -2.27 -7.59
C ILE A 154 -9.65 -2.58 -7.57
N ASP A 155 -10.13 -3.29 -8.60
CA ASP A 155 -11.51 -3.79 -8.75
C ASP A 155 -12.58 -2.69 -8.90
N PHE A 156 -12.45 -1.85 -9.92
CA PHE A 156 -13.36 -0.71 -10.18
C PHE A 156 -14.66 -1.07 -10.93
N ALA A 157 -15.00 -2.35 -11.10
CA ALA A 157 -16.12 -2.79 -11.94
C ALA A 157 -17.50 -2.22 -11.51
N HIS A 158 -17.64 -1.78 -10.26
CA HIS A 158 -18.83 -1.12 -9.75
C HIS A 158 -18.53 0.27 -9.18
N SER A 159 -17.44 0.89 -9.63
CA SER A 159 -17.04 2.23 -9.22
C SER A 159 -17.43 3.27 -10.28
N PHE A 160 -17.74 4.50 -9.86
CA PHE A 160 -18.09 5.58 -10.78
C PHE A 160 -17.78 6.95 -10.19
N PHE A 161 -17.57 7.91 -11.08
CA PHE A 161 -17.54 9.34 -10.77
C PHE A 161 -18.91 9.95 -11.06
N GLN A 162 -19.37 10.84 -10.19
CA GLN A 162 -20.62 11.56 -10.41
C GLN A 162 -20.61 12.87 -9.62
N GLU A 163 -20.95 13.97 -10.28
CA GLU A 163 -21.02 15.28 -9.64
C GLU A 163 -22.22 15.38 -8.66
N ASN A 164 -22.06 16.22 -7.63
CA ASN A 164 -23.06 16.60 -6.64
C ASN A 164 -23.60 15.46 -5.76
N ILE A 165 -22.83 14.39 -5.56
CA ILE A 165 -23.19 13.31 -4.62
C ILE A 165 -22.39 13.40 -3.30
N GLY A 166 -21.45 14.33 -3.19
CA GLY A 166 -20.53 14.44 -2.06
C GLY A 166 -19.54 13.27 -1.98
N LYS A 167 -18.69 13.29 -0.95
CA LYS A 167 -17.64 12.27 -0.73
C LYS A 167 -18.20 10.88 -0.40
N ASP A 168 -17.41 9.84 -0.67
CA ASP A 168 -17.74 8.45 -0.33
C ASP A 168 -17.52 8.16 1.17
N GLU A 169 -18.51 8.47 1.99
CA GLU A 169 -18.46 8.25 3.44
C GLU A 169 -18.19 6.78 3.83
N ASN A 170 -18.65 5.81 3.02
CA ASN A 170 -18.49 4.39 3.33
C ASN A 170 -17.02 3.97 3.16
N THR A 171 -16.42 4.36 2.04
CA THR A 171 -15.00 4.10 1.79
C THR A 171 -14.13 4.85 2.79
N LEU A 172 -14.42 6.12 3.06
CA LEU A 172 -13.71 6.91 4.05
C LEU A 172 -13.79 6.28 5.45
N PHE A 173 -14.94 5.75 5.86
CA PHE A 173 -15.08 5.04 7.14
C PHE A 173 -14.14 3.82 7.22
N GLY A 174 -14.09 3.01 6.16
CA GLY A 174 -13.18 1.86 6.07
C GLY A 174 -11.70 2.26 6.14
N LEU A 175 -11.29 3.26 5.35
CA LEU A 175 -9.90 3.75 5.32
C LEU A 175 -9.46 4.32 6.68
N ASN A 176 -10.33 5.07 7.36
CA ASN A 176 -10.03 5.63 8.68
C ASN A 176 -9.85 4.53 9.74
N ASN A 177 -10.66 3.47 9.72
CA ASN A 177 -10.48 2.35 10.64
C ASN A 177 -9.24 1.51 10.32
N LEU A 178 -8.92 1.36 9.03
CA LEU A 178 -7.67 0.73 8.59
C LEU A 178 -6.45 1.49 9.13
N LEU A 179 -6.43 2.82 9.00
CA LEU A 179 -5.36 3.66 9.55
C LEU A 179 -5.22 3.51 11.07
N LYS A 180 -6.33 3.45 11.81
CA LYS A 180 -6.30 3.22 13.26
C LYS A 180 -5.58 1.93 13.60
N ILE A 181 -5.85 0.85 12.86
CA ILE A 181 -5.20 -0.45 13.05
C ILE A 181 -3.71 -0.38 12.68
N LEU A 182 -3.36 0.14 11.50
CA LEU A 182 -1.95 0.23 11.08
C LEU A 182 -1.09 1.05 12.04
N ARG A 183 -1.64 2.15 12.58
CA ARG A 183 -0.95 3.01 13.55
C ARG A 183 -0.66 2.31 14.88
N THR A 184 -1.30 1.18 15.21
CA THR A 184 -0.94 0.41 16.42
C THR A 184 0.36 -0.36 16.26
N PHE A 185 0.81 -0.61 15.02
CA PHE A 185 2.02 -1.39 14.73
C PHE A 185 3.32 -0.56 14.72
N VAL A 186 3.21 0.77 14.64
CA VAL A 186 4.36 1.69 14.57
C VAL A 186 4.57 2.51 15.84
N LYS A 187 3.61 2.48 16.78
CA LYS A 187 3.76 3.14 18.09
C LYS A 187 4.53 2.22 19.04
N ILE A 188 5.83 2.50 19.25
CA ILE A 188 6.64 2.02 20.37
C ILE A 188 7.40 3.22 20.95
#